data_AF-K2BHP0-F1
#
_entry.id   AF-K2BHP0-F1
#
_cell.length_a   1.000
_cell.length_b   1.000
_cell.length_c   1.000
_cell.angle_alpha   90.00
_cell.angle_beta   90.00
_cell.angle_gamma   90.00
#
_symmetry.space_group_name_H-M   'P 1'
#
loop_
_entity.id
_entity.type
_entity.pdbx_description
1 polymer ?
#
loop_
_entity_poly.entity_id
_entity_poly.type
_entity_poly.pdbx_seq_one_letter_code
_entity_poly.pdbx_strand_id
1 'polypeptide(L)' 'MAIIADYVSGTDQIQLHYKAHYDASGGEIPPVLNVQFNSSATATEVRLDGVLVASIMGNTAVPQGDITLVREA' A
#
# COMPACT_ATOMS: atom_id res chain seq x y z
N MET A 1 2.87 4.99 -9.54
CA MET A 1 2.44 5.66 -8.30
C MET A 1 1.06 6.26 -8.54
N ALA A 2 0.09 5.94 -7.69
CA ALA A 2 -1.26 6.51 -7.71
C ALA A 2 -1.39 7.68 -6.70
N ILE A 3 -2.29 8.61 -6.98
CA ILE A 3 -2.70 9.67 -6.03
C ILE A 3 -4.18 9.45 -5.75
N ILE A 4 -4.55 9.37 -4.46
CA ILE A 4 -5.92 9.18 -4.00
C ILE A 4 -6.31 10.42 -3.19
N ALA A 5 -7.33 11.15 -3.61
CA ALA A 5 -7.64 12.48 -3.07
C ALA A 5 -8.78 12.50 -2.03
N ASP A 6 -9.61 11.46 -2.01
CA ASP A 6 -10.93 11.44 -1.37
C ASP A 6 -11.16 10.16 -0.53
N TYR A 7 -10.09 9.53 -0.05
CA TYR A 7 -10.17 8.34 0.79
C TYR A 7 -10.98 8.57 2.08
N VAL A 8 -11.97 7.71 2.32
CA VAL A 8 -12.82 7.70 3.51
C VAL A 8 -12.59 6.42 4.32
N SER A 9 -11.93 6.55 5.47
CA SER A 9 -11.66 5.42 6.38
C SER A 9 -12.94 4.73 6.85
N GLY A 10 -12.92 3.40 6.90
CA GLY A 10 -14.07 2.57 7.27
C GLY A 10 -15.15 2.45 6.19
N THR A 11 -15.01 3.16 5.07
CA THR A 11 -15.91 3.06 3.90
C THR A 11 -15.15 2.49 2.69
N ASP A 12 -13.98 3.05 2.42
CA ASP A 12 -13.15 2.65 1.29
C ASP A 12 -12.24 1.46 1.65
N GLN A 13 -11.81 0.75 0.62
CA GLN A 13 -10.83 -0.33 0.69
C GLN A 13 -9.83 -0.16 -0.45
N ILE A 14 -8.55 -0.43 -0.17
CA ILE A 14 -7.48 -0.32 -1.17
C ILE A 14 -6.97 -1.73 -1.49
N GLN A 15 -6.99 -2.10 -2.76
CA GLN A 15 -6.36 -3.32 -3.24
C GLN A 15 -5.05 -3.00 -3.94
N LEU A 16 -3.95 -3.57 -3.45
CA LEU A 16 -2.64 -3.51 -4.07
C LEU A 16 -2.38 -4.83 -4.81
N HIS A 17 -2.47 -4.76 -6.13
CA HIS A 17 -2.15 -5.88 -6.99
C HIS A 17 -0.64 -6.03 -7.15
N TYR A 18 -0.12 -7.23 -6.93
CA TYR A 18 1.32 -7.51 -7.03
C TYR A 18 1.59 -8.78 -7.81
N LYS A 19 2.74 -8.80 -8.50
CA LYS A 19 3.27 -10.01 -9.13
C LYS A 19 4.12 -10.76 -8.13
N ALA A 20 3.91 -12.07 -8.02
CA ALA A 20 4.68 -12.91 -7.12
C ALA A 20 6.15 -12.97 -7.57
N HIS A 21 7.06 -12.80 -6.60
CA HIS A 21 8.48 -13.06 -6.76
C HIS A 21 8.83 -14.30 -5.95
N TYR A 22 9.73 -15.13 -6.48
CA TYR A 22 10.09 -16.40 -5.87
C TYR A 22 11.59 -16.45 -5.59
N ASP A 23 11.96 -17.10 -4.49
CA ASP A 23 13.34 -17.40 -4.17
C ASP A 23 13.90 -18.54 -5.03
N ALA A 24 15.18 -18.86 -4.84
CA ALA A 24 15.86 -19.91 -5.60
C ALA A 24 15.29 -21.33 -5.34
N SER A 25 14.53 -21.52 -4.27
CA SER A 25 13.85 -22.78 -3.94
C SER A 25 12.42 -22.86 -4.47
N GLY A 26 11.92 -21.78 -5.12
CA GLY A 26 10.55 -21.68 -5.62
C GLY A 26 9.53 -21.24 -4.56
N GLY A 27 9.99 -20.82 -3.37
CA GLY A 27 9.14 -20.22 -2.35
C GLY A 27 8.80 -18.77 -2.72
N GLU A 28 7.52 -18.38 -2.62
CA GLU A 28 7.16 -16.98 -2.82
C GLU A 28 7.75 -16.12 -1.71
N ILE A 29 8.31 -14.98 -2.09
CA ILE A 29 8.77 -13.93 -1.20
C ILE A 29 7.59 -12.95 -1.05
N PRO A 30 6.88 -12.94 0.09
CA PRO A 30 5.77 -12.03 0.29
C PRO A 30 6.28 -10.58 0.28
N PRO A 31 5.58 -9.67 -0.40
CA PRO A 31 6.00 -8.28 -0.43
C PRO A 31 5.78 -7.62 0.94
N VAL A 32 6.62 -6.65 1.26
CA VAL A 32 6.55 -5.90 2.52
C VAL A 32 5.74 -4.62 2.31
N LEU A 33 4.60 -4.54 2.99
CA LEU A 33 3.76 -3.35 3.01
C LEU A 33 4.16 -2.41 4.16
N ASN A 34 4.38 -1.14 3.85
CA ASN A 34 4.55 -0.06 4.82
C ASN A 34 3.56 1.07 4.52
N VAL A 35 2.85 1.51 5.56
CA VAL A 35 1.87 2.60 5.50
C VAL A 35 2.23 3.61 6.57
N GLN A 36 2.55 4.83 6.15
CA GLN A 36 3.00 5.87 7.08
C GLN A 36 2.66 7.26 6.53
N PHE A 37 2.52 8.25 7.41
CA PHE A 37 2.47 9.63 6.96
C PHE A 37 3.78 10.05 6.29
N ASN A 38 3.68 10.94 5.31
CA ASN A 38 4.84 11.68 4.82
C ASN A 38 5.39 12.60 5.92
N SER A 39 6.58 13.16 5.70
CA SER A 39 7.27 14.01 6.69
C SER A 39 6.51 15.28 7.08
N SER A 40 5.56 15.73 6.25
CA SER A 40 4.74 16.91 6.50
C SER A 40 3.36 16.58 7.08
N ALA A 41 3.03 15.30 7.29
CA ALA A 41 1.71 14.80 7.68
C ALA A 41 0.55 15.31 6.80
N THR A 42 0.82 15.54 5.50
CA THR A 42 -0.16 16.01 4.50
C THR A 42 -0.68 14.91 3.59
N ALA A 43 -0.07 13.72 3.66
CA ALA A 43 -0.49 12.53 2.94
C ALA A 43 -0.02 11.27 3.68
N THR A 44 -0.76 10.18 3.51
CA THR A 44 -0.30 8.82 3.85
C THR A 44 0.37 8.20 2.64
N GLU A 45 1.63 7.80 2.80
CA GLU A 45 2.41 7.04 1.81
C GLU A 45 2.19 5.55 1.99
N VAL A 46 1.88 4.88 0.88
CA VAL A 46 1.79 3.42 0.80
C VAL A 46 2.98 2.91 0.00
N ARG A 47 3.81 2.10 0.63
CA ARG A 47 5.05 1.55 0.06
C ARG A 47 5.00 0.03 0.00
N LEU A 48 5.35 -0.52 -1.15
CA LEU A 48 5.51 -1.96 -1.36
C LEU A 48 6.99 -2.23 -1.64
N ASP A 49 7.65 -3.03 -0.79
CA ASP A 49 9.09 -3.29 -0.85
C ASP A 49 9.94 -2.00 -0.88
N GLY A 50 9.50 -1.00 -0.11
CA GLY A 50 10.14 0.32 -0.02
C GLY A 50 9.77 1.29 -1.16
N VAL A 51 9.16 0.81 -2.24
CA VAL A 51 8.75 1.61 -3.40
C VAL A 51 7.43 2.31 -3.11
N LEU A 52 7.36 3.63 -3.30
CA LEU A 52 6.12 4.39 -3.17
C LEU A 52 5.14 4.03 -4.30
N VAL A 53 4.04 3.36 -3.95
CA VAL A 53 3.04 2.89 -4.91
C VAL A 53 1.78 3.74 -4.89
N ALA A 54 1.40 4.32 -3.74
CA ALA A 54 0.31 5.27 -3.64
C ALA A 54 0.58 6.38 -2.60
N SER A 55 0.00 7.56 -2.86
CA SER A 55 -0.07 8.67 -1.92
C SER A 55 -1.54 9.04 -1.70
N ILE A 56 -2.00 8.93 -0.47
CA ILE A 56 -3.37 9.21 -0.06
C ILE A 56 -3.37 10.60 0.57
N MET A 57 -3.95 11.56 -0.13
CA MET A 57 -3.93 12.96 0.25
C MET A 57 -4.73 13.20 1.53
N GLY A 58 -4.26 14.17 2.31
CA GLY A 58 -4.88 14.56 3.57
C GLY A 58 -4.13 14.02 4.78
N ASN A 59 -4.57 14.46 5.94
CA ASN A 59 -4.01 14.08 7.24
C ASN A 59 -4.76 12.88 7.86
N THR A 60 -5.47 12.10 7.05
CA THR A 60 -6.19 10.90 7.50
C THR A 60 -5.22 9.73 7.59
N ALA A 61 -5.15 9.12 8.77
CA ALA A 61 -4.40 7.89 8.96
C ALA A 61 -5.13 6.76 8.22
N VAL A 62 -4.38 6.00 7.42
CA VAL A 62 -4.90 4.83 6.70
C VAL A 62 -4.46 3.60 7.50
N PRO A 63 -5.40 2.91 8.18
CA PRO A 63 -5.09 1.66 8.85
C PRO A 63 -4.54 0.64 7.84
N GLN A 64 -3.50 -0.11 8.22
CA GLN A 64 -2.98 -1.15 7.35
C GLN A 64 -4.04 -2.22 7.02
N GLY A 65 -5.03 -2.43 7.90
CA GLY A 65 -6.15 -3.34 7.66
C GLY A 65 -7.11 -2.91 6.53
N ASP A 66 -7.08 -1.64 6.12
CA ASP A 66 -7.87 -1.14 4.98
C ASP A 66 -7.16 -1.38 3.63
N ILE A 67 -5.95 -1.97 3.66
CA ILE A 67 -5.17 -2.32 2.48
C ILE A 67 -5.05 -3.84 2.37
N THR A 68 -5.55 -4.39 1.26
CA THR A 68 -5.41 -5.81 0.93
C THR A 68 -4.37 -6.00 -0.17
N LEU A 69 -3.42 -6.91 0.04
CA LEU A 69 -2.50 -7.37 -1.00
C LEU A 69 -3.18 -8.45 -1.84
N VAL A 70 -3.23 -8.27 -3.15
CA VAL A 70 -3.87 -9.19 -4.10
C VAL A 70 -2.82 -9.69 -5.08
N ARG A 71 -2.59 -11.00 -5.09
CA ARG A 71 -1.66 -11.62 -6.05
C ARG A 71 -2.30 -11.63 -7.44
N GLU A 72 -1.58 -11.17 -8.45
CA GLU A 72 -1.97 -11.31 -9.85
C GLU A 72 -1.79 -12.77 -10.33
N ALA A 73 -2.64 -13.19 -11.25
CA ALA A 73 -2.62 -14.54 -11.85
C ALA A 73 -1.49 -14.74 -12.87
#